data_AF-A0AAJ4LWZ3-F1
#
_entry.id   AF-A0AAJ4LWZ3-F1
#
_cell.length_a   1.000
_cell.length_b   1.000
_cell.length_c   1.000
_cell.angle_alpha   90.00
_cell.angle_beta   90.00
_cell.angle_gamma   90.00
#
_symmetry.space_group_name_H-M   'P 1'
#
loop_
_entity.id
_entity.type
_entity.pdbx_description
1 polymer ?
#
loop_
_entity_poly.entity_id
_entity_poly.type
_entity_poly.pdbx_seq_one_letter_code
_entity_poly.pdbx_strand_id
1 'polypeptide(L)'
;MRCTRNVHDLALQLDLTFGEDFYQKLAVNYRESSINMQALSNSQKIQQFVIETSKTSGFNLTEFFTTWGIEVTSTTEAELHNLGLPVLHIPIWENRDNHIKYKVEEK
;
A
#
# COMPACT_ATOMS: atom_id res chain seq x y z
N MET A 1 -19.79 -18.35 0.28
CA MET A 1 -19.78 -16.97 0.82
C MET A 1 -18.81 -16.14 0.00
N ARG A 2 -19.30 -15.29 -0.91
CA ARG A 2 -18.45 -14.29 -1.59
C ARG A 2 -18.72 -12.96 -0.90
N CYS A 3 -17.91 -12.63 0.10
CA CYS A 3 -17.87 -11.28 0.62
C CYS A 3 -17.50 -10.36 -0.53
N THR A 4 -18.38 -9.44 -0.89
CA THR A 4 -18.12 -8.36 -1.83
C THR A 4 -16.97 -7.53 -1.27
N ARG A 5 -15.74 -7.78 -1.72
CA ARG A 5 -14.57 -6.96 -1.39
C ARG A 5 -14.84 -5.56 -1.91
N ASN A 6 -15.04 -4.61 -1.01
CA ASN A 6 -15.25 -3.22 -1.39
C ASN A 6 -13.86 -2.55 -1.41
N VAL A 7 -13.60 -1.68 -2.38
CA VAL A 7 -12.30 -0.96 -2.47
C VAL A 7 -12.01 -0.18 -1.18
N HIS A 8 -13.05 0.19 -0.43
CA HIS A 8 -12.92 0.82 0.87
C HIS A 8 -12.11 -0.03 1.88
N ASP A 9 -12.22 -1.36 1.83
CA ASP A 9 -11.53 -2.22 2.80
C ASP A 9 -10.01 -2.24 2.57
N LEU A 10 -9.53 -1.92 1.36
CA LEU A 10 -8.08 -1.82 1.08
C LEU A 10 -7.45 -0.73 1.95
N ALA A 11 -8.06 0.45 1.97
CA ALA A 11 -7.53 1.59 2.70
C ALA A 11 -7.60 1.35 4.21
N LEU A 12 -8.71 0.80 4.68
CA LEU A 12 -8.88 0.42 6.07
C LEU A 12 -7.84 -0.63 6.52
N GLN A 13 -7.52 -1.61 5.68
CA GLN A 13 -6.52 -2.63 6.02
C GLN A 13 -5.13 -2.07 6.20
N LEU A 14 -4.75 -1.06 5.43
CA LEU A 14 -3.46 -0.36 5.62
C LEU A 14 -3.46 0.38 6.96
N ASP A 15 -4.55 1.09 7.27
CA ASP A 15 -4.70 1.82 8.54
C ASP A 15 -4.66 0.89 9.76
N LEU A 16 -5.42 -0.20 9.75
CA LEU A 16 -5.44 -1.20 10.83
C LEU A 16 -4.08 -1.89 11.04
N THR A 17 -3.25 -1.92 10.00
CA THR A 17 -1.96 -2.63 9.97
C THR A 17 -0.80 -1.72 10.37
N PHE A 18 -0.77 -0.50 9.85
CA PHE A 18 0.34 0.45 9.99
C PHE A 18 0.02 1.62 10.94
N GLY A 19 -1.21 1.74 11.41
CA GLY A 19 -1.66 2.75 12.37
C GLY A 19 -2.29 3.99 11.72
N GLU A 20 -2.98 4.77 12.55
CA GLU A 20 -3.79 5.95 12.15
C GLU A 20 -2.96 7.08 11.50
N ASP A 21 -1.67 7.15 11.80
CA ASP A 21 -0.76 8.16 11.23
C ASP A 21 -0.26 7.79 9.83
N PHE A 22 -0.55 6.58 9.35
CA PHE A 22 -0.06 6.08 8.06
C PHE A 22 -0.44 7.01 6.90
N TYR A 23 -1.70 7.42 6.82
CA TYR A 23 -2.17 8.31 5.76
C TYR A 23 -1.66 9.74 5.88
N GLN A 24 -1.34 10.18 7.11
CA GLN A 24 -0.69 11.46 7.32
C GLN A 24 0.74 11.43 6.76
N LYS A 25 1.51 10.39 7.09
CA LYS A 25 2.87 10.17 6.55
C LYS A 25 2.84 10.06 5.02
N LEU A 26 1.89 9.30 4.46
CA LEU A 26 1.70 9.16 3.02
C LEU A 26 1.43 10.52 2.35
N ALA A 27 0.57 11.35 2.92
CA ALA A 27 0.26 12.68 2.40
C ALA A 27 1.48 13.62 2.45
N VAL A 28 2.33 13.51 3.46
CA VAL A 28 3.61 14.23 3.54
C VAL A 28 4.55 13.77 2.42
N ASN A 29 4.72 12.46 2.23
CA ASN A 29 5.56 11.91 1.15
C ASN A 29 5.12 12.40 -0.23
N TYR A 30 3.82 12.47 -0.51
CA TYR A 30 3.30 13.04 -1.76
C TYR A 30 3.65 14.51 -1.95
N ARG A 31 3.69 15.31 -0.87
CA ARG A 31 4.07 16.72 -0.95
C ARG A 31 5.56 16.90 -1.17
N GLU A 32 6.39 16.05 -0.56
CA GLU A 32 7.85 16.14 -0.66
C GLU A 32 8.40 15.57 -1.97
N SER A 33 7.77 14.55 -2.52
CA SER A 33 8.23 13.84 -3.73
C SER A 33 8.23 14.69 -5.01
N SER A 34 7.73 15.94 -4.98
CA SER A 34 7.66 16.85 -6.14
C SER A 34 6.92 16.26 -7.36
N ILE A 35 6.12 15.21 -7.14
CA ILE A 35 5.42 14.50 -8.19
C ILE A 35 4.18 15.29 -8.60
N ASN A 36 4.11 15.66 -9.88
CA ASN A 36 2.93 16.29 -10.43
C ASN A 36 1.83 15.24 -10.69
N MET A 37 1.09 14.88 -9.65
CA MET A 37 -0.01 13.91 -9.71
C MET A 37 -1.08 14.33 -10.74
N GLN A 38 -1.28 15.63 -11.00
CA GLN A 38 -2.24 16.10 -11.99
C GLN A 38 -1.83 15.77 -13.42
N ALA A 39 -0.52 15.69 -13.71
CA ALA A 39 0.00 15.32 -15.02
C ALA A 39 0.00 13.80 -15.28
N LEU A 40 -0.18 12.98 -14.23
CA LEU A 40 -0.17 11.53 -14.34
C LEU A 40 -1.52 10.95 -14.79
N SER A 41 -1.46 9.92 -15.61
CA SER A 41 -2.63 9.09 -15.96
C SER A 41 -3.14 8.31 -14.74
N ASN A 42 -4.35 7.78 -14.82
CA ASN A 42 -4.93 6.98 -13.72
C ASN A 42 -4.10 5.74 -13.38
N SER A 43 -3.53 5.06 -14.38
CA SER A 43 -2.65 3.92 -14.16
C SER A 43 -1.35 4.35 -13.48
N GLN A 44 -0.76 5.46 -13.90
CA GLN A 44 0.46 6.00 -13.27
C GLN A 44 0.22 6.43 -11.82
N LYS A 45 -0.95 7.02 -11.51
CA LYS A 45 -1.34 7.35 -10.13
C LYS A 45 -1.44 6.12 -9.24
N ILE A 46 -2.00 5.02 -9.76
CA ILE A 46 -2.07 3.75 -9.04
C ILE A 46 -0.67 3.20 -8.77
N GLN A 47 0.21 3.20 -9.78
CA GLN A 47 1.61 2.76 -9.58
C GLN A 47 2.33 3.63 -8.54
N GLN A 48 2.14 4.96 -8.60
CA GLN A 48 2.72 5.86 -7.61
C GLN A 48 2.17 5.58 -6.21
N PHE A 49 0.88 5.28 -6.09
CA PHE A 49 0.28 4.89 -4.81
C PHE A 49 0.91 3.62 -4.24
N VAL A 50 1.15 2.60 -5.06
CA VAL A 50 1.85 1.37 -4.63
C VAL A 50 3.26 1.68 -4.12
N ILE A 51 3.99 2.55 -4.81
CA ILE A 51 5.34 2.96 -4.44
C ILE A 51 5.34 3.73 -3.12
N GLU A 52 4.54 4.78 -3.01
CA GLU A 52 4.53 5.67 -1.84
C GLU A 52 3.99 4.96 -0.60
N THR A 53 2.99 4.09 -0.74
CA THR A 53 2.50 3.28 0.39
C THR A 53 3.54 2.28 0.86
N SER A 54 4.29 1.65 -0.05
CA SER A 54 5.39 0.75 0.32
C SER A 54 6.55 1.48 0.99
N LYS A 55 6.91 2.69 0.51
CA LYS A 55 7.89 3.56 1.17
C LYS A 55 7.44 3.95 2.58
N THR A 56 6.17 4.33 2.72
CA THR A 56 5.59 4.78 4.00
C THR A 56 5.48 3.64 5.01
N SER A 57 5.13 2.43 4.56
CA SER A 57 5.04 1.25 5.43
C SER A 57 6.40 0.68 5.80
N GLY A 58 7.43 0.96 5.00
CA GLY A 58 8.75 0.32 5.13
C GLY A 58 8.77 -1.14 4.63
N PHE A 59 7.71 -1.59 3.96
CA PHE A 59 7.61 -2.93 3.39
C PHE A 59 7.20 -2.87 1.92
N ASN A 60 7.65 -3.85 1.14
CA ASN A 60 7.15 -4.05 -0.20
C ASN A 60 5.72 -4.64 -0.13
N LEU A 61 4.74 -3.85 -0.56
CA LEU A 61 3.31 -4.18 -0.53
C LEU A 61 2.78 -4.77 -1.85
N THR A 62 3.64 -5.15 -2.79
CA THR A 62 3.23 -5.69 -4.09
C THR A 62 2.22 -6.83 -3.93
N GLU A 63 2.49 -7.81 -3.06
CA GLU A 63 1.60 -8.96 -2.84
C GLU A 63 0.21 -8.55 -2.33
N PHE A 64 0.14 -7.54 -1.47
CA PHE A 64 -1.12 -6.98 -0.97
C PHE A 64 -1.94 -6.37 -2.11
N PHE A 65 -1.32 -5.55 -2.95
CA PHE A 65 -1.98 -4.91 -4.09
C PHE A 65 -2.42 -5.93 -5.15
N THR A 66 -1.57 -6.91 -5.47
CA THR A 66 -1.91 -8.01 -6.37
C THR A 66 -3.10 -8.81 -5.84
N THR A 67 -3.16 -9.08 -4.54
CA THR A 67 -4.31 -9.77 -3.91
C THR A 67 -5.60 -8.96 -4.01
N TRP A 68 -5.50 -7.63 -4.06
CA TRP A 68 -6.60 -6.72 -4.29
C TRP A 68 -6.99 -6.56 -5.77
N GLY A 69 -6.29 -7.24 -6.68
CA GLY A 69 -6.52 -7.15 -8.13
C GLY A 69 -5.92 -5.89 -8.77
N ILE A 70 -5.03 -5.19 -8.06
CA ILE A 70 -4.26 -4.08 -8.60
C ILE A 70 -2.99 -4.65 -9.22
N GLU A 71 -2.86 -4.49 -10.53
CA GLU A 71 -1.67 -4.93 -11.26
C GLU A 71 -0.50 -3.97 -10.96
N VAL A 72 0.58 -4.52 -10.41
CA VAL A 72 1.83 -3.80 -10.18
C VAL A 72 2.72 -4.02 -11.38
N THR A 73 3.18 -2.94 -11.99
CA THR A 73 4.03 -3.02 -13.18
C THR A 73 5.45 -3.47 -12.80
N SER A 74 6.14 -4.14 -13.73
CA SER A 74 7.53 -4.57 -13.53
C SER A 74 8.47 -3.41 -13.20
N THR A 75 8.22 -2.21 -13.74
CA THR A 75 8.95 -0.98 -13.39
C THR A 75 8.78 -0.63 -11.91
N THR A 76 7.55 -0.71 -11.39
CA THR A 76 7.25 -0.45 -9.98
C THR A 76 7.87 -1.51 -9.07
N GLU A 77 7.80 -2.79 -9.44
CA GLU A 77 8.45 -3.85 -8.69
C GLU A 77 9.97 -3.67 -8.62
N ALA A 78 10.59 -3.26 -9.73
CA ALA A 78 12.02 -2.96 -9.77
C ALA A 78 12.40 -1.77 -8.88
N GLU A 79 11.57 -0.71 -8.85
CA GLU A 79 11.78 0.42 -7.93
C GLU A 79 11.70 -0.03 -6.47
N LEU A 80 10.66 -0.80 -6.11
CA LEU A 80 10.49 -1.33 -4.76
C LEU A 80 11.65 -2.24 -4.33
N HIS A 81 12.16 -3.05 -5.25
CA HIS A 81 13.32 -3.89 -5.01
C HIS A 81 14.60 -3.06 -4.79
N ASN A 82 14.80 -2.00 -5.57
CA ASN A 82 15.95 -1.09 -5.44
C ASN A 82 15.94 -0.31 -4.11
N LEU A 83 14.77 -0.08 -3.52
CA LEU A 83 14.64 0.53 -2.19
C LEU A 83 15.08 -0.40 -1.05
N GLY A 84 15.32 -1.69 -1.33
CA GLY A 84 15.74 -2.67 -0.34
C GLY A 84 14.68 -2.98 0.72
N LEU A 85 13.40 -2.76 0.40
CA LEU A 85 12.29 -2.99 1.33
C LEU A 85 12.03 -4.50 1.49
N PRO A 86 11.87 -5.01 2.73
CA PRO A 86 11.46 -6.38 2.96
C PRO A 86 10.04 -6.63 2.42
N VAL A 87 9.83 -7.79 1.80
CA VAL A 87 8.51 -8.19 1.28
C VAL A 87 7.57 -8.54 2.44
N LEU A 88 6.37 -7.94 2.42
CA LEU A 88 5.33 -8.23 3.41
C LEU A 88 4.61 -9.53 3.05
N HIS A 89 5.05 -10.64 3.63
CA HIS A 89 4.41 -11.95 3.47
C HIS A 89 3.16 -12.13 4.35
N ILE A 90 2.87 -11.15 5.21
CA ILE A 90 1.77 -11.25 6.16
C ILE A 90 0.46 -10.94 5.42
N PRO A 91 -0.57 -11.79 5.52
CA PRO A 91 -1.83 -11.63 4.77
C PRO A 91 -2.73 -10.58 5.42
N ILE A 92 -2.27 -9.33 5.46
CA ILE A 92 -2.98 -8.18 6.06
C ILE A 92 -4.32 -7.90 5.38
N TRP A 93 -4.54 -8.42 4.16
CA TRP A 93 -5.83 -8.39 3.45
C TRP A 93 -6.94 -9.22 4.14
N GLU A 94 -6.59 -9.98 5.17
CA GLU A 94 -7.54 -10.65 6.05
C GLU A 94 -7.98 -9.80 7.25
N ASN A 95 -7.34 -8.66 7.52
CA ASN A 95 -7.77 -7.77 8.59
C ASN A 95 -9.18 -7.22 8.30
N ARG A 96 -9.96 -7.08 9.37
CA ARG A 96 -11.34 -6.55 9.37
C ARG A 96 -11.46 -5.50 10.47
N ASP A 97 -12.40 -4.58 10.29
CA ASP A 97 -12.78 -3.53 11.25
C ASP A 97 -12.97 -4.07 12.69
N ASN A 98 -13.66 -5.19 12.82
CA ASN A 98 -13.99 -5.82 14.10
C ASN A 98 -12.97 -6.87 14.56
N HIS A 99 -11.96 -7.19 13.74
CA HIS A 99 -10.98 -8.24 14.02
C HIS A 99 -9.67 -8.00 13.24
N ILE A 100 -8.67 -7.49 13.94
CA ILE A 100 -7.30 -7.36 13.43
C ILE A 100 -6.57 -8.69 13.70
N LYS A 101 -6.31 -9.48 12.66
CA LYS A 101 -5.60 -10.76 12.78
C LYS A 101 -4.09 -10.61 12.73
N TYR A 102 -3.63 -9.62 11.97
CA TYR A 102 -2.23 -9.44 11.64
C TYR A 102 -1.79 -8.00 11.93
N LYS A 103 -0.70 -7.84 12.66
CA LYS A 103 -0.05 -6.54 12.90
C LYS A 103 1.41 -6.66 12.52
N VAL A 104 1.97 -5.57 12.00
CA VAL A 104 3.40 -5.45 11.75
C VAL A 104 3.95 -4.64 12.90
N GLU A 105 4.88 -5.18 13.67
CA GLU A 105 5.55 -4.42 14.72
C GLU A 105 6.39 -3.32 14.03
N GLU A 106 6.14 -2.05 14.37
CA GLU A 106 6.99 -0.94 13.94
C GLU A 106 8.44 -1.23 14.37
N LYS A 107 9.37 -1.13 13.43
CA LYS A 107 10.81 -1.18 13.72
C LYS A 107 11.30 0.15 14.26
#